data_AF-A0A7X9GR01-F1
#
_entry.id   AF-A0A7X9GR01-F1
#
_cell.length_a   1.000
_cell.length_b   1.000
_cell.length_c   1.000
_cell.angle_alpha   90.00
_cell.angle_beta   90.00
_cell.angle_gamma   90.00
#
_symmetry.space_group_name_H-M   'P 1'
#
loop_
_entity.id
_entity.type
_entity.pdbx_description
1 polymer ?
#
loop_
_entity_poly.entity_id
_entity_poly.type
_entity_poly.pdbx_seq_one_letter_code
_entity_poly.pdbx_strand_id
1 'polypeptide(L)' 'NYMIKVAKENGALAGKLAGAGGGGTIIALSYEPERTKQALLEAGADRFIELDPHAQGVTVEYLGEGYERVAVTGEW' A
#
# COMPACT_ATOMS: atom_id res chain seq x y z
N ASN A 1 14.24 11.14 12.78
CA ASN A 1 12.92 11.18 12.11
C ASN A 1 11.86 11.38 13.19
N TYR A 2 11.10 12.49 13.12
CA TYR A 2 10.13 12.88 14.15
C TYR A 2 8.99 11.86 14.31
N MET A 3 8.37 11.41 13.21
CA MET A 3 7.25 10.45 13.26
C MET A 3 7.64 9.11 13.87
N ILE A 4 8.83 8.59 13.56
CA ILE A 4 9.33 7.35 14.16
C ILE A 4 9.57 7.51 15.66
N LYS A 5 10.01 8.69 16.10
CA LYS A 5 10.18 8.98 17.54
C LYS A 5 8.83 8.98 18.25
N VAL A 6 7.85 9.71 17.71
CA VAL A 6 6.48 9.76 18.26
C VAL A 6 5.89 8.36 18.36
N ALA A 7 6.00 7.54 17.30
CA ALA A 7 5.52 6.17 17.32
C ALA A 7 6.13 5.36 18.47
N LYS A 8 7.45 5.44 18.66
CA LYS A 8 8.16 4.68 19.71
C LYS A 8 7.78 5.09 21.12
N GLU A 9 7.55 6.39 21.34
CA GLU A 9 7.12 6.91 22.65
C GLU A 9 5.66 6.53 22.97
N ASN A 10 4.91 6.03 21.98
CA ASN A 10 3.48 5.76 22.09
C ASN A 10 3.08 4.32 21.77
N GLY A 11 4.00 3.36 21.99
CA GLY A 11 3.69 1.92 21.94
C GLY A 11 4.25 1.19 20.73
N ALA A 12 4.95 1.85 19.81
CA ALA A 12 5.71 1.15 18.77
C ALA A 12 7.05 0.62 19.32
N LEU A 13 7.38 -0.62 18.99
CA LEU A 13 8.69 -1.21 19.27
C LEU A 13 9.77 -0.61 18.37
N ALA A 14 9.41 -0.42 17.10
CA ALA A 14 10.31 0.04 16.06
C ALA A 14 9.54 0.76 14.96
N GLY A 15 10.25 1.52 14.14
CA GLY A 15 9.70 2.11 12.94
C GLY A 15 10.79 2.38 11.90
N LYS A 16 10.37 2.45 10.64
CA LYS A 16 11.24 2.72 9.50
C LYS A 16 10.52 3.61 8.50
N LEU A 17 11.27 4.45 7.79
CA LEU A 17 10.80 5.06 6.55
C LEU A 17 10.52 3.97 5.50
N ALA A 18 9.37 4.04 4.85
CA ALA A 18 9.04 3.19 3.71
C ALA A 18 9.57 3.83 2.41
N GLY A 19 10.04 2.98 1.48
CA GLY A 19 10.57 3.43 0.18
C GLY A 19 11.98 4.02 0.25
N ALA A 20 12.24 5.03 -0.60
CA ALA A 20 13.57 5.60 -0.83
C ALA A 20 14.15 6.38 0.39
N GLY A 21 13.28 6.83 1.31
CA GLY A 21 13.65 7.68 2.44
C GLY A 21 13.42 9.18 2.19
N GLY A 22 13.89 10.02 3.11
CA GLY A 22 13.75 11.49 3.02
C GLY A 22 12.40 12.07 3.43
N GLY A 23 11.36 11.25 3.59
CA GLY A 23 10.02 11.69 4.01
C GLY A 23 8.93 10.69 3.64
N GLY A 24 7.69 11.16 3.56
CA GLY A 24 6.53 10.36 3.14
C GLY A 24 6.08 9.36 4.20
N THR A 25 5.94 8.09 3.80
CA THR A 25 5.33 7.04 4.61
C THR A 25 6.33 6.40 5.57
N ILE A 26 5.87 6.05 6.78
CA ILE A 26 6.59 5.17 7.71
C ILE A 26 5.82 3.87 7.91
N ILE A 27 6.54 2.81 8.28
CA ILE A 27 5.98 1.58 8.85
C ILE A 27 6.38 1.55 10.32
N ALA A 28 5.42 1.39 11.22
CA ALA A 28 5.62 1.26 12.66
C ALA A 28 5.17 -0.13 13.12
N LEU A 29 6.03 -0.85 13.83
CA LEU A 29 5.72 -2.15 14.43
C LEU A 29 5.30 -1.92 15.87
N SER A 30 4.07 -2.29 16.23
CA SER A 30 3.48 -2.02 17.54
C SER A 30 2.60 -3.17 18.02
N TYR A 31 2.64 -3.46 19.33
CA TYR A 31 1.65 -4.30 20.01
C TYR A 31 0.45 -3.49 20.52
N GLU A 32 0.54 -2.16 20.49
CA GLU A 32 -0.51 -1.20 20.89
C GLU A 32 -0.88 -0.31 19.68
N PRO A 33 -1.45 -0.90 18.60
CA PRO A 33 -1.61 -0.20 17.33
C PRO A 33 -2.53 1.02 17.43
N GLU A 34 -3.62 0.96 18.21
CA GLU A 34 -4.55 2.11 18.32
C GLU A 34 -3.93 3.30 19.04
N ARG A 35 -3.18 3.06 20.13
CA ARG A 35 -2.43 4.11 20.84
C ARG A 35 -1.36 4.74 19.94
N THR A 36 -0.64 3.91 19.19
CA THR A 36 0.38 4.37 18.24
C THR A 36 -0.24 5.22 17.12
N LYS A 37 -1.37 4.75 16.56
CA LYS A 37 -2.11 5.45 15.50
C LYS A 37 -2.62 6.81 15.99
N GLN A 38 -3.22 6.87 17.18
CA GLN A 38 -3.72 8.12 17.74
C GLN A 38 -2.61 9.18 17.90
N ALA A 39 -1.46 8.79 18.47
CA ALA A 39 -0.33 9.70 18.64
C ALA A 39 0.25 10.16 17.28
N LEU A 40 0.26 9.30 16.26
CA LEU A 40 0.71 9.66 14.92
C LEU A 40 -0.24 10.65 14.23
N LEU A 41 -1.56 10.52 14.42
CA LEU A 41 -2.53 11.51 13.93
C LEU A 41 -2.31 12.87 14.57
N GLU A 42 -2.16 12.91 15.90
CA GLU A 42 -1.90 14.14 16.66
C GLU A 42 -0.58 14.81 16.24
N ALA A 43 0.42 14.01 15.86
CA ALA A 43 1.69 14.49 15.33
C ALA A 43 1.65 14.93 13.86
N GLY A 44 0.52 14.75 13.17
CA GLY A 44 0.27 15.23 11.80
C GLY A 44 0.39 14.18 10.70
N ALA A 45 0.22 12.88 11.00
CA ALA A 45 0.07 11.87 9.95
C ALA A 45 -1.26 12.05 9.21
N ASP A 46 -1.23 12.05 7.87
CA ASP A 46 -2.43 12.31 7.07
C ASP A 46 -3.44 11.16 7.12
N ARG A 47 -2.96 9.91 6.95
CA ARG A 47 -3.77 8.70 6.79
C ARG A 47 -3.00 7.45 7.22
N PHE A 48 -3.74 6.38 7.53
CA PHE A 48 -3.20 5.04 7.70
C PHE A 48 -3.58 4.15 6.53
N ILE A 49 -2.63 3.31 6.11
CA ILE A 49 -2.86 2.21 5.18
C ILE A 49 -2.96 0.95 6.03
N GLU A 50 -4.10 0.28 5.97
CA GLU A 50 -4.24 -1.02 6.62
C GLU A 50 -3.37 -2.04 5.88
N LEU A 51 -2.54 -2.75 6.64
CA LEU A 51 -1.58 -3.69 6.07
C LEU A 51 -2.24 -5.05 5.92
N ASP A 52 -2.35 -5.52 4.68
CA ASP A 52 -2.66 -6.91 4.36
C ASP A 52 -1.49 -7.51 3.56
N PRO A 53 -0.51 -8.15 4.24
CA PRO A 53 0.64 -8.77 3.58
C PRO A 53 0.27 -9.94 2.66
N HIS A 54 -0.95 -10.49 2.78
CA HIS A 54 -1.43 -11.62 1.99
C HIS A 54 -2.42 -11.19 0.90
N ALA A 55 -2.72 -9.90 0.78
CA ALA A 55 -3.60 -9.37 -0.25
C ALA A 55 -3.14 -9.81 -1.65
N GLN A 56 -4.11 -10.19 -2.48
CA GLN A 56 -3.85 -10.54 -3.87
C GLN A 56 -3.32 -9.31 -4.61
N GLY A 57 -2.20 -9.49 -5.31
CA GLY A 57 -1.69 -8.48 -6.23
C GLY A 57 -2.63 -8.25 -7.42
N VAL A 58 -2.28 -7.30 -8.28
CA VAL A 58 -3.04 -7.08 -9.50
C VAL A 58 -3.05 -8.34 -10.38
N THR A 59 -4.22 -8.73 -10.88
CA THR A 59 -4.39 -9.83 -11.84
C THR A 59 -5.13 -9.37 -13.08
N VAL A 60 -4.97 -10.11 -14.18
CA VAL A 60 -5.67 -9.88 -15.45
C VAL A 60 -6.54 -11.10 -15.74
N GLU A 61 -7.79 -10.85 -16.15
CA GLU A 61 -8.71 -11.89 -16.63
C GLU A 61 -8.80 -11.83 -18.15
N TYR A 62 -8.76 -12.99 -18.81
CA TYR A 62 -8.91 -13.08 -20.26
C TYR A 62 -10.37 -13.23 -20.64
N LEU A 63 -10.91 -12.26 -21.40
CA LEU A 63 -12.30 -12.24 -21.85
C LEU A 63 -12.45 -12.87 -23.26
N GLY A 64 -11.87 -14.05 -23.49
CA GLY A 64 -12.07 -14.88 -24.69
C GLY A 64 -11.53 -14.36 -26.05
N GLU A 65 -11.32 -15.28 -27.00
CA GLU A 65 -11.00 -14.97 -28.42
C GLU A 65 -12.28 -14.97 -29.26
N GLY A 66 -12.85 -13.79 -29.48
CA GLY A 66 -13.95 -13.58 -30.43
C GLY A 66 -13.51 -12.72 -31.60
N TYR A 67 -12.64 -13.22 -32.47
CA TYR A 67 -12.47 -12.65 -33.82
C TYR A 67 -12.78 -13.71 -34.88
N GLU A 68 -13.98 -13.61 -35.47
CA GLU A 68 -14.31 -14.37 -36.67
C GLU A 68 -13.59 -13.70 -37.85
N ARG A 69 -12.60 -14.36 -38.44
CA ARG A 69 -11.99 -13.91 -39.69
C ARG A 69 -12.94 -14.20 -40.84
N VAL A 70 -13.76 -13.23 -41.22
CA VAL A 70 -14.42 -13.25 -42.52
C VAL A 70 -13.40 -12.82 -43.56
N ALA A 71 -12.68 -13.80 -44.12
CA ALA A 71 -11.88 -13.58 -45.34
C ALA A 71 -12.86 -13.34 -46.50
N VAL A 72 -12.99 -12.09 -46.93
CA VAL A 72 -13.68 -11.77 -48.19
C VAL A 72 -12.72 -12.12 -49.32
N THR A 73 -12.95 -13.26 -49.99
CA THR A 73 -12.30 -13.57 -51.25
C THR A 73 -12.94 -12.73 -52.34
N GLY A 74 -12.38 -11.55 -52.61
CA GLY A 74 -12.62 -10.82 -53.84
C GLY A 74 -11.68 -11.35 -54.93
N GLU A 75 -12.25 -11.97 -55.96
CA GLU A 75 -11.56 -12.26 -57.21
C GLU A 75 -11.34 -10.94 -57.96
N TRP A 76 -10.10 -10.70 -58.44
CA TRP A 76 -9.72 -9.56 -59.28
C TRP A 76 -9.87 -9.89 -60.76
#